data_AF-A0A1V6S2R3-F1
#
_entry.id   AF-A0A1V6S2R3-F1
#
_cell.length_a   1.000
_cell.length_b   1.000
_cell.length_c   1.000
_cell.angle_alpha   90.00
_cell.angle_beta   90.00
_cell.angle_gamma   90.00
#
_symmetry.space_group_name_H-M   'P 1'
#
loop_
_entity.id
_entity.type
_entity.pdbx_description
1 polymer ?
#
loop_
_entity_poly.entity_id
_entity_poly.type
_entity_poly.pdbx_seq_one_letter_code
_entity_poly.pdbx_strand_id
1 'polypeptide(L)'
;MRRMVPMLGDPKNTYLLITEEATNKAIAFVWWAHCKGQMAAQWAEGYNNRYRPPTMNGALMDATGGARYLKRAKLLEEKDFIQLKELYVLPDYLRQGLGGLLVAV
;
A
#
# COMPACT_ATOMS: atom_id res chain seq x y z
N MET A 1 -15.67 -7.05 -20.87
CA MET A 1 -14.24 -6.68 -20.92
C MET A 1 -13.84 -6.17 -19.55
N ARG A 2 -13.01 -6.91 -18.77
CA ARG A 2 -12.54 -6.41 -17.47
C ARG A 2 -11.68 -5.18 -17.75
N ARG A 3 -12.07 -4.01 -17.22
CA ARG A 3 -11.23 -2.81 -17.33
C ARG A 3 -9.94 -3.10 -16.59
N MET A 4 -8.82 -3.11 -17.31
CA MET A 4 -7.50 -3.23 -16.71
C MET A 4 -7.30 -2.02 -15.80
N VAL A 5 -7.15 -2.26 -14.50
CA VAL A 5 -6.80 -1.21 -13.55
C VAL A 5 -5.28 -1.05 -13.63
N PRO A 6 -4.74 0.06 -14.16
CA PRO A 6 -3.30 0.15 -14.47
C PRO A 6 -2.40 -0.15 -13.26
N MET A 7 -2.81 0.28 -12.06
CA MET A 7 -2.07 0.02 -10.82
C MET A 7 -1.94 -1.46 -10.46
N LEU A 8 -2.86 -2.31 -10.96
CA LEU A 8 -2.84 -3.74 -10.67
C LEU A 8 -1.99 -4.53 -11.68
N GLY A 9 -1.74 -3.95 -12.85
CA GLY A 9 -1.04 -4.61 -13.96
C GLY A 9 0.47 -4.42 -13.99
N ASP A 10 1.06 -3.73 -13.00
CA ASP A 10 2.52 -3.63 -12.91
C ASP A 10 3.11 -5.01 -12.56
N PRO A 11 3.95 -5.61 -13.43
CA PRO A 11 4.52 -6.94 -13.20
C PRO A 11 5.48 -7.00 -12.00
N LYS A 12 5.93 -5.85 -11.48
CA LYS A 12 6.75 -5.76 -10.26
C LYS A 12 5.92 -5.77 -8.98
N ASN A 13 4.60 -5.67 -9.07
CA ASN A 13 3.75 -5.88 -7.90
C ASN A 13 3.81 -7.34 -7.46
N THR A 14 3.77 -7.57 -6.16
CA THR A 14 3.70 -8.91 -5.58
C THR A 14 2.33 -9.10 -4.92
N TYR A 15 1.65 -10.18 -5.30
CA TYR A 15 0.39 -10.60 -4.72
C TYR A 15 0.56 -12.00 -4.17
N LEU A 16 0.29 -12.18 -2.88
CA LEU A 16 0.27 -13.51 -2.26
C LEU A 16 -1.12 -13.76 -1.71
N LEU A 17 -1.61 -14.97 -1.95
CA LEU A 17 -2.91 -15.45 -1.51
C LEU A 17 -2.68 -16.74 -0.73
N ILE A 18 -3.21 -16.81 0.48
CA ILE A 18 -3.23 -18.05 1.26
C ILE A 18 -4.62 -18.66 1.09
N THR A 19 -4.65 -19.91 0.66
CA THR A 19 -5.84 -20.73 0.60
C THR A 19 -5.82 -21.79 1.69
N GLU A 20 -6.96 -22.05 2.31
CA GLU A 20 -7.12 -23.17 3.21
C GLU A 20 -7.21 -24.46 2.40
N GLU A 21 -6.38 -25.45 2.74
CA GLU A 21 -6.25 -26.70 1.98
C GLU A 21 -7.58 -27.48 1.92
N ALA A 22 -8.29 -27.60 3.04
CA ALA A 22 -9.50 -28.42 3.13
C ALA A 22 -10.66 -27.90 2.27
N THR A 23 -10.80 -26.58 2.15
CA THR A 23 -11.94 -25.95 1.46
C THR A 23 -11.56 -25.24 0.17
N ASN A 24 -10.25 -25.12 -0.10
CA ASN A 24 -9.67 -24.30 -1.16
C ASN A 24 -10.15 -22.83 -1.14
N LYS A 25 -10.60 -22.33 0.02
CA LYS A 25 -11.05 -20.94 0.17
C LYS A 25 -9.86 -20.02 0.43
N ALA A 26 -9.88 -18.84 -0.17
CA ALA A 26 -8.96 -17.77 0.17
C ALA A 26 -9.22 -17.27 1.59
N ILE A 27 -8.20 -17.31 2.44
CA ILE A 27 -8.31 -16.93 3.87
C ILE A 27 -7.48 -15.71 4.25
N ALA A 28 -6.45 -15.40 3.47
CA ALA A 28 -5.64 -14.21 3.66
C ALA A 28 -4.95 -13.80 2.35
N PHE A 29 -4.63 -12.52 2.21
CA PHE A 29 -3.83 -12.02 1.10
C PHE A 29 -2.97 -10.81 1.49
N VAL A 30 -1.93 -10.57 0.71
CA VAL A 30 -1.19 -9.30 0.72
C VAL A 30 -0.98 -8.81 -0.71
N TRP A 31 -1.04 -7.48 -0.85
CA TRP A 31 -0.63 -6.76 -2.04
C TRP A 31 0.51 -5.80 -1.70
N TRP A 32 1.66 -6.10 -2.29
CA TRP A 32 2.84 -5.26 -2.31
C TRP A 32 2.92 -4.56 -3.67
N ALA A 33 2.77 -3.23 -3.67
CA ALA A 33 2.86 -2.44 -4.89
C ALA A 33 4.28 -1.92 -5.10
N HIS A 34 4.81 -2.10 -6.30
CA HIS A 34 5.98 -1.37 -6.76
C HIS A 34 5.62 0.10 -6.93
N CYS A 35 6.43 0.95 -6.32
CA CYS A 35 6.32 2.39 -6.42
C CYS A 35 7.63 2.90 -7.00
N LYS A 36 7.54 3.57 -8.15
CA LYS A 36 8.71 4.22 -8.74
C LYS A 36 9.21 5.32 -7.82
N GLY A 37 10.52 5.46 -7.74
CA GLY A 37 11.14 6.63 -7.15
C GLY A 37 10.67 7.91 -7.84
N GLN A 38 10.69 9.02 -7.10
CA GLN A 38 10.19 10.30 -7.59
C GLN A 38 11.22 11.39 -7.33
N MET A 39 11.36 12.30 -8.29
CA MET A 39 12.14 13.52 -8.07
C MET A 39 11.46 14.39 -7.00
N ALA A 40 12.22 15.28 -6.37
CA ALA A 40 11.69 16.21 -5.36
C ALA A 40 10.46 17.00 -5.85
N ALA A 41 10.46 17.42 -7.12
CA ALA A 41 9.33 18.13 -7.73
C ALA A 41 8.06 17.26 -7.80
N GLN A 42 8.20 15.98 -8.16
CA GLN A 42 7.09 15.03 -8.22
C GLN A 42 6.54 14.69 -6.83
N TRP A 43 7.43 14.56 -5.84
CA TRP A 43 7.02 14.42 -4.44
C TRP A 43 6.20 15.63 -3.97
N ALA A 44 6.67 16.85 -4.26
CA ALA A 44 5.98 18.08 -3.89
C ALA A 44 4.62 18.22 -4.58
N GLU A 45 4.55 17.93 -5.87
CA GLU A 45 3.30 17.90 -6.63
C GLU A 45 2.31 16.89 -6.04
N GLY A 46 2.77 15.67 -5.79
CA GLY A 46 1.97 14.63 -5.16
C GLY A 46 1.45 15.05 -3.79
N TYR A 47 2.28 15.70 -2.96
CA TYR A 47 1.88 16.22 -1.65
C TYR A 47 0.76 17.27 -1.74
N ASN A 48 0.87 18.19 -2.70
CA ASN A 48 -0.09 19.27 -2.92
C ASN A 48 -1.44 18.72 -3.40
N ASN A 49 -1.40 17.74 -4.30
CA ASN A 49 -2.58 17.10 -4.89
C ASN A 49 -3.20 16.00 -4.01
N ARG A 50 -2.70 15.76 -2.80
CA ARG A 50 -3.29 14.77 -1.89
C ARG A 50 -4.74 15.15 -1.60
N TYR A 51 -5.60 14.15 -1.67
CA TYR A 51 -7.00 14.28 -1.28
C TYR A 51 -7.09 14.71 0.19
N ARG A 52 -7.87 15.77 0.42
CA ARG A 52 -8.21 16.27 1.75
C ARG A 52 -9.75 16.30 1.82
N PRO A 53 -10.38 15.52 2.71
CA PRO A 53 -11.82 15.57 2.88
C PRO A 53 -12.26 17.01 3.21
N PRO A 54 -13.29 17.56 2.55
CA PRO A 54 -13.70 18.96 2.78
C PRO A 54 -14.11 19.26 4.22
N THR A 55 -14.57 18.24 4.95
CA THR A 55 -15.05 18.34 6.33
C THR A 55 -13.95 18.27 7.38
N MET A 56 -12.70 18.03 6.98
CA MET A 56 -11.58 17.78 7.89
C MET A 56 -10.62 18.97 7.94
N ASN A 57 -10.05 19.24 9.12
CA ASN A 57 -9.06 20.30 9.30
C ASN A 57 -7.77 19.97 8.51
N GLY A 58 -7.48 20.77 7.49
CA GLY A 58 -6.31 20.59 6.61
C GLY A 58 -4.98 20.62 7.36
N ALA A 59 -4.82 21.51 8.33
CA ALA A 59 -3.59 21.60 9.12
C ALA A 59 -3.35 20.34 9.95
N LEU A 60 -4.41 19.77 10.53
CA LEU A 60 -4.33 18.51 11.29
C LEU A 60 -3.95 17.33 10.37
N MET A 61 -4.49 17.31 9.15
CA MET A 61 -4.14 16.30 8.15
C MET A 61 -2.70 16.41 7.65
N ASP A 62 -2.19 17.63 7.50
CA ASP A 62 -0.80 17.85 7.11
C ASP A 62 0.16 17.52 8.26
N ALA A 63 -0.21 17.79 9.50
CA ALA A 63 0.56 17.41 10.68
C ALA A 63 0.67 15.88 10.85
N THR A 64 -0.37 15.11 10.51
CA THR A 64 -0.42 13.66 10.74
C THR A 64 -0.08 12.83 9.49
N GLY A 65 -0.76 13.08 8.38
CA GLY A 65 -0.55 12.40 7.10
C GLY A 65 0.54 13.04 6.25
N GLY A 66 0.60 14.38 6.23
CA GLY A 66 1.57 15.14 5.44
C GLY A 66 3.01 14.96 5.90
N ALA A 67 3.26 15.03 7.21
CA ALA A 67 4.60 14.82 7.78
C ALA A 67 5.18 13.44 7.42
N ARG A 68 4.35 12.38 7.43
CA ARG A 68 4.76 11.03 7.02
C ARG A 68 5.12 10.94 5.54
N TYR A 69 4.36 11.62 4.69
CA TYR A 69 4.63 11.70 3.26
C TYR A 69 5.98 12.39 2.97
N LEU A 70 6.20 13.57 3.56
CA LEU A 70 7.44 14.33 3.35
C LEU A 70 8.67 13.62 3.94
N LYS A 71 8.52 12.96 5.11
CA LYS A 71 9.58 12.12 5.67
C LYS A 71 9.95 10.97 4.71
N ARG A 72 8.95 10.33 4.10
CA ARG A 72 9.17 9.27 3.10
C ARG A 72 9.89 9.81 1.87
N ALA A 73 9.45 10.95 1.33
CA ALA A 73 10.09 11.60 0.19
C ALA A 73 11.58 11.85 0.44
N LYS A 74 11.94 12.34 1.63
CA LYS A 74 13.34 12.56 2.02
C LYS A 74 14.17 11.28 2.17
N LEU A 75 13.56 10.17 2.58
CA LEU A 75 14.27 8.90 2.77
C LEU A 75 14.43 8.10 1.48
N LEU A 76 13.41 8.13 0.63
CA LEU A 76 13.36 7.34 -0.60
C LEU A 76 13.94 8.10 -1.79
N GLU A 77 13.76 9.42 -1.86
CA GLU A 77 14.20 10.25 -2.97
C GLU A 77 13.75 9.64 -4.31
N GLU A 78 14.70 9.40 -5.21
CA GLU A 78 14.48 8.80 -6.54
C GLU A 78 14.58 7.27 -6.54
N LYS A 79 14.66 6.62 -5.37
CA LYS A 79 14.74 5.16 -5.28
C LYS A 79 13.35 4.53 -5.41
N ASP A 80 13.27 3.54 -6.28
CA ASP A 80 12.15 2.61 -6.32
C ASP A 80 11.99 1.90 -4.97
N PHE A 81 10.74 1.62 -4.59
CA PHE A 81 10.42 0.96 -3.34
C PHE A 81 9.17 0.10 -3.48
N ILE A 82 9.01 -0.83 -2.54
CA ILE A 82 7.81 -1.66 -2.43
C ILE A 82 6.98 -1.14 -1.25
N GLN A 83 5.67 -0.92 -1.49
CA GLN A 83 4.73 -0.47 -0.48
C GLN A 83 3.69 -1.55 -0.21
N LEU A 84 3.52 -1.94 1.06
CA LEU A 84 2.35 -2.73 1.48
C LEU A 84 1.09 -1.86 1.26
N LYS A 85 0.29 -2.22 0.26
CA LYS A 85 -0.97 -1.53 -0.04
C LYS A 85 -2.11 -2.09 0.79
N GLU A 86 -2.16 -3.41 0.86
CA GLU A 86 -3.24 -4.11 1.50
C GLU A 86 -2.73 -5.42 2.08
N LEU A 87 -3.14 -5.70 3.31
CA LEU A 87 -2.95 -6.99 3.96
C LEU A 87 -4.24 -7.29 4.69
N TYR A 88 -4.77 -8.48 4.46
CA TYR A 88 -6.01 -8.89 5.06
C TYR A 88 -5.96 -10.37 5.43
N VAL A 89 -6.54 -10.68 6.59
CA VAL A 89 -6.74 -12.04 7.10
C VAL A 89 -8.19 -12.12 7.54
N LEU A 90 -8.91 -13.15 7.11
CA LEU A 90 -10.29 -13.36 7.55
C LEU A 90 -10.38 -13.45 9.08
N PRO A 91 -11.45 -12.90 9.70
CA PRO A 91 -11.60 -12.87 11.15
C PRO A 91 -11.39 -14.21 11.85
N ASP A 92 -11.93 -15.29 11.28
CA ASP A 92 -11.84 -16.65 11.83
C ASP A 92 -10.41 -17.22 11.82
N TYR A 93 -9.50 -16.60 11.05
CA TYR A 93 -8.11 -17.00 10.88
C TYR A 93 -7.12 -16.03 11.52
N LEU A 94 -7.60 -15.04 12.28
CA LEU A 94 -6.76 -14.11 13.02
C LEU A 94 -5.96 -14.83 14.11
N ARG A 95 -4.82 -14.22 14.50
CA ARG A 95 -3.92 -14.70 15.56
C ARG A 95 -3.24 -16.05 15.29
N GLN A 96 -3.27 -16.53 14.04
CA GLN A 96 -2.56 -17.74 13.60
C GLN A 96 -1.19 -17.42 12.94
N GLY A 97 -0.74 -16.17 13.01
CA GLY A 97 0.54 -15.75 12.39
C GLY A 97 0.49 -15.47 10.88
N LEU A 98 -0.66 -15.67 10.22
CA LEU A 98 -0.81 -15.50 8.76
C LEU A 98 -0.41 -14.11 8.26
N GLY A 99 -0.74 -13.05 9.00
CA GLY A 99 -0.33 -11.69 8.65
C GLY A 99 1.19 -11.51 8.71
N GLY A 100 1.85 -12.10 9.71
CA GLY A 100 3.31 -12.07 9.81
C GLY A 100 3.97 -12.85 8.68
N LEU A 101 3.43 -14.02 8.34
CA LEU A 101 3.87 -14.83 7.21
C LEU A 101 3.82 -14.03 5.90
N LEU A 102 2.73 -13.31 5.65
CA LEU A 102 2.56 -12.49 4.44
C LEU A 102 3.50 -11.27 4.38
N VAL A 103 4.07 -10.86 5.52
CA VAL A 103 5.02 -9.74 5.59
C VAL A 103 6.48 -10.19 5.52
N ALA A 104 6.78 -11.41 5.95
CA ALA A 104 8.14 -11.94 6.01
C ALA A 104 8.70 -12.44 4.66
N VAL A 105 7.89 -12.40 3.59
CA VAL A 105 8.26 -12.84 2.24
C VAL A 105 8.95 -11.74 1.46
#